data_AF-A0A3S0V7H7-F1
#
_entry.id   AF-A0A3S0V7H7-F1
#
_cell.length_a   1.000
_cell.length_b   1.000
_cell.length_c   1.000
_cell.angle_alpha   90.00
_cell.angle_beta   90.00
_cell.angle_gamma   90.00
#
_symmetry.space_group_name_H-M   'P 1'
#
loop_
_entity.id
_entity.type
_entity.pdbx_description
1 polymer ?
#
loop_
_entity_poly.entity_id
_entity_poly.type
_entity_poly.pdbx_seq_one_letter_code
_entity_poly.pdbx_strand_id
1 'polypeptide(L)'
;MDCLPKKREILLDEEIEQQEFVKIINSFYRQECYIYAIIPEWEEELFNDLSNDFIIINKFPFPLTRIFPRTIGFLGYVKDSKKHYIYEFYLRSTTMDFLVFSEFDVSQYLNKINKKNIDIYKVFESNKIPHITIGSDGQWLNIVDY
;
A
#
# COMPACT_ATOMS: atom_id res chain seq x y z
N MET A 1 10.01 12.33 -24.35
CA MET A 1 8.97 11.35 -24.72
C MET A 1 8.13 11.15 -23.48
N ASP A 2 6.89 11.64 -23.49
CA ASP A 2 5.94 11.37 -22.42
C ASP A 2 5.41 9.96 -22.61
N CYS A 3 6.01 8.99 -21.91
CA CYS A 3 5.42 7.67 -21.78
C CYS A 3 4.17 7.81 -20.89
N LEU A 4 3.00 7.62 -21.48
CA LEU A 4 1.74 7.55 -20.75
C LEU A 4 1.74 6.27 -19.90
N PRO A 5 1.25 6.32 -18.64
CA PRO A 5 1.16 5.13 -17.82
C PRO A 5 0.27 4.09 -18.49
N LYS A 6 0.73 2.84 -18.51
CA LYS A 6 -0.10 1.69 -18.88
C LYS A 6 -0.83 1.25 -17.62
N LYS A 7 -2.14 1.46 -17.58
CA LYS A 7 -3.01 1.04 -16.48
C LYS A 7 -3.76 -0.22 -16.87
N ARG A 8 -3.79 -1.22 -15.99
CA ARG A 8 -4.54 -2.46 -16.15
C ARG A 8 -5.25 -2.79 -14.85
N GLU A 9 -6.44 -3.37 -14.95
CA GLU A 9 -7.23 -3.79 -13.80
C GLU A 9 -7.34 -5.31 -13.78
N ILE A 10 -7.25 -5.91 -12.59
CA ILE A 10 -7.42 -7.36 -12.39
C ILE A 10 -8.50 -7.54 -11.34
N LEU A 11 -9.64 -8.09 -11.74
CA LEU A 11 -10.71 -8.46 -10.84
C LEU A 11 -10.23 -9.60 -9.94
N LEU A 12 -10.54 -9.47 -8.65
CA LEU A 12 -10.27 -10.48 -7.63
C LEU A 12 -11.56 -11.26 -7.38
N ASP A 13 -11.40 -12.54 -7.05
CA ASP A 13 -12.51 -13.34 -6.55
C ASP A 13 -12.96 -12.79 -5.18
N GLU A 14 -14.27 -12.80 -4.91
CA GLU A 14 -14.84 -12.37 -3.63
C GLU A 14 -14.34 -13.22 -2.46
N GLU A 15 -14.04 -14.50 -2.71
CA GLU A 15 -13.54 -15.46 -1.72
C GLU A 15 -12.05 -15.79 -1.94
N ILE A 16 -11.29 -14.87 -2.55
CA ILE A 16 -9.88 -15.10 -2.87
C ILE A 16 -9.06 -15.49 -1.63
N GLU A 17 -8.41 -16.65 -1.69
CA GLU A 17 -7.56 -17.13 -0.61
C GLU A 17 -6.17 -16.47 -0.65
N GLN A 18 -5.49 -16.45 0.51
CA GLN A 18 -4.13 -15.91 0.66
C GLN A 18 -3.16 -16.41 -0.41
N GLN A 19 -3.14 -17.73 -0.67
CA GLN A 19 -2.19 -18.31 -1.62
C GLN A 19 -2.47 -17.85 -3.05
N GLU A 20 -3.74 -17.67 -3.41
CA GLU A 20 -4.13 -17.17 -4.72
C GLU A 20 -3.77 -15.70 -4.87
N PHE A 21 -4.07 -14.87 -3.88
CA PHE A 21 -3.69 -13.46 -3.89
C PHE A 21 -2.17 -13.28 -4.02
N VAL A 22 -1.40 -14.05 -3.25
CA VAL A 22 0.07 -14.04 -3.31
C VAL A 22 0.58 -14.51 -4.67
N LYS A 23 -0.08 -15.48 -5.33
CA LYS A 23 0.27 -15.90 -6.70
C LYS A 23 0.03 -14.78 -7.71
N ILE A 24 -1.07 -14.04 -7.61
CA ILE A 24 -1.35 -12.88 -8.46
C ILE A 24 -0.24 -11.86 -8.31
N ILE A 25 0.10 -11.47 -7.09
CA ILE A 25 1.17 -10.48 -6.85
C ILE A 25 2.53 -10.98 -7.32
N ASN A 26 2.85 -12.27 -7.13
CA ASN A 26 4.08 -12.87 -7.65
C ASN A 26 4.19 -12.87 -9.19
N SER A 27 3.07 -12.83 -9.91
CA SER A 27 3.09 -12.72 -11.37
C SER A 27 3.65 -11.38 -11.85
N PHE A 28 3.56 -10.34 -11.01
CA PHE A 28 4.13 -9.01 -11.24
C PHE A 28 5.47 -8.84 -10.55
N TYR A 29 5.54 -9.20 -9.26
CA TYR A 29 6.68 -8.94 -8.41
C TYR A 29 7.37 -10.24 -7.99
N ARG A 30 8.44 -10.63 -8.69
CA ARG A 30 9.09 -11.93 -8.49
C ARG A 30 10.01 -11.98 -7.28
N GLN A 31 10.53 -10.83 -6.86
CA GLN A 31 11.52 -10.75 -5.79
C GLN A 31 10.97 -9.92 -4.62
N GLU A 32 11.48 -8.70 -4.46
CA GLU A 32 11.12 -7.82 -3.37
C GLU A 32 9.72 -7.23 -3.58
N CYS A 33 8.94 -7.13 -2.51
CA CYS A 33 7.72 -6.35 -2.50
C CYS A 33 7.79 -5.40 -1.33
N TYR A 34 7.80 -4.10 -1.64
CA TYR A 34 7.64 -3.06 -0.65
C TYR A 34 6.15 -2.76 -0.51
N ILE A 35 5.66 -2.81 0.72
CA ILE A 35 4.30 -2.47 1.06
C ILE A 35 4.32 -1.12 1.75
N TYR A 36 3.71 -0.11 1.12
CA TYR A 36 3.63 1.24 1.63
C TYR A 36 2.22 1.51 2.14
N ALA A 37 2.13 1.98 3.38
CA ALA A 37 0.85 2.20 4.04
C ALA A 37 0.88 3.42 4.97
N ILE A 38 -0.30 3.99 5.21
CA ILE A 38 -0.55 4.78 6.42
C ILE A 38 -1.48 3.95 7.31
N ILE A 39 -0.92 3.43 8.40
CA ILE A 39 -1.64 2.59 9.36
C ILE A 39 -2.16 3.50 10.49
N PRO A 40 -3.47 3.53 10.76
CA PRO A 40 -4.00 4.30 11.88
C PRO A 40 -3.66 3.65 13.23
N GLU A 41 -3.53 4.45 14.28
CA GLU A 41 -3.06 3.97 15.60
C GLU A 41 -3.93 2.88 16.25
N TRP A 42 -5.20 2.76 15.85
CA TRP A 42 -6.14 1.78 16.39
C TRP A 42 -6.02 0.40 15.72
N GLU A 43 -5.28 0.26 14.61
CA GLU A 43 -4.96 -1.03 13.97
C GLU A 43 -3.86 -1.76 14.77
N GLU A 44 -4.09 -1.97 16.06
CA GLU A 44 -3.13 -2.58 17.00
C GLU A 44 -2.77 -4.02 16.59
N GLU A 45 -3.74 -4.78 16.08
CA GLU A 45 -3.52 -6.15 15.59
C GLU A 45 -2.53 -6.15 14.42
N LEU A 46 -2.73 -5.30 13.42
CA LEU A 46 -1.79 -5.19 12.29
C LEU A 46 -0.40 -4.76 12.77
N PHE A 47 -0.30 -3.80 13.71
CA PHE A 47 1.00 -3.43 14.26
C PHE A 47 1.69 -4.58 15.00
N ASN A 48 0.93 -5.42 15.72
CA ASN A 48 1.48 -6.58 16.40
C ASN A 48 1.98 -7.62 15.40
N ASP A 49 1.21 -7.87 14.33
CA ASP A 49 1.58 -8.80 13.25
C ASP A 49 2.82 -8.33 12.50
N LEU A 50 2.91 -7.03 12.22
CA LEU A 50 4.08 -6.43 11.58
C LEU A 50 5.29 -6.36 12.51
N SER A 51 5.09 -6.44 13.81
CA SER A 51 6.16 -6.46 14.82
C SER A 51 7.21 -5.37 14.57
N ASN A 52 8.49 -5.74 14.41
CA ASN A 52 9.60 -4.83 14.11
C ASN A 52 9.86 -4.64 12.60
N ASP A 53 9.06 -5.25 11.72
CA ASP A 53 9.28 -5.20 10.27
C ASP A 53 8.72 -3.93 9.62
N PHE A 54 7.78 -3.23 10.30
CA PHE A 54 7.24 -1.96 9.83
C PHE A 54 8.17 -0.79 10.16
N ILE A 55 8.74 -0.19 9.12
CA ILE A 55 9.61 0.98 9.24
C ILE A 55 8.77 2.24 9.17
N ILE A 56 8.60 2.91 10.31
CA ILE A 56 7.88 4.18 10.42
C ILE A 56 8.76 5.32 9.88
N ILE A 57 8.24 6.05 8.90
CA ILE A 57 8.89 7.22 8.29
C ILE A 57 8.37 8.51 8.92
N ASN A 58 7.05 8.63 9.06
CA ASN A 58 6.42 9.84 9.57
C ASN A 58 5.13 9.50 10.33
N LYS A 59 4.69 10.43 11.17
CA LYS A 59 3.41 10.36 11.86
C LYS A 59 2.69 11.69 11.81
N PHE A 60 1.40 11.66 11.54
CA PHE A 60 0.58 12.86 11.50
C PHE A 60 -0.86 12.55 11.89
N PRO A 61 -1.64 13.55 12.35
CA PRO A 61 -3.07 13.37 12.55
C PRO A 61 -3.72 12.93 11.24
N PHE A 62 -4.39 11.78 11.25
CA PHE A 62 -5.03 11.20 10.07
C PHE A 62 -6.14 12.13 9.58
N PRO A 63 -6.25 12.39 8.26
CA PRO A 63 -7.24 13.31 7.73
C PRO A 63 -8.66 12.78 7.98
N LEU A 64 -9.54 13.75 8.19
CA LEU A 64 -10.87 13.67 8.80
C LEU A 64 -11.92 12.84 8.02
N THR A 65 -11.55 12.18 6.92
CA THR A 65 -12.51 11.82 5.87
C THR A 65 -13.20 10.47 6.04
N ARG A 66 -12.68 9.51 6.83
CA ARG A 66 -13.33 8.19 6.97
C ARG A 66 -13.45 7.62 8.38
N ILE A 67 -12.67 8.09 9.36
CA ILE A 67 -12.59 7.43 10.68
C ILE A 67 -12.68 8.49 11.78
N PHE A 68 -13.66 8.31 12.67
CA PHE A 68 -13.82 9.10 13.90
C PHE A 68 -13.78 8.13 15.08
N PRO A 69 -13.02 8.41 16.16
CA PRO A 69 -12.34 9.68 16.49
C PRO A 69 -11.04 9.93 15.70
N ARG A 70 -10.53 11.16 15.79
CA ARG A 70 -9.25 11.56 15.17
C ARG A 70 -8.12 10.72 15.74
N THR A 71 -7.43 9.97 14.89
CA THR A 71 -6.30 9.13 15.30
C THR A 71 -5.02 9.55 14.61
N ILE A 72 -3.87 9.12 15.15
CA ILE A 72 -2.58 9.29 14.50
C ILE A 72 -2.46 8.25 13.38
N GLY A 73 -2.06 8.68 12.19
CA GLY A 73 -1.62 7.80 11.11
C GLY A 73 -0.11 7.66 11.10
N PHE A 74 0.38 6.44 11.00
CA PHE A 74 1.78 6.10 10.86
C PHE A 74 2.08 5.79 9.40
N LEU A 75 2.75 6.72 8.72
CA LEU A 75 3.28 6.49 7.38
C LEU A 75 4.55 5.66 7.50
N GLY A 76 4.58 4.54 6.80
CA GLY A 76 5.74 3.67 6.79
C GLY A 76 5.67 2.63 5.69
N TYR A 77 6.57 1.66 5.78
CA TYR A 77 6.63 0.57 4.83
C TYR A 77 7.16 -0.71 5.45
N VAL A 78 6.84 -1.82 4.79
CA VAL A 78 7.44 -3.13 5.05
C VAL A 78 8.21 -3.56 3.82
N LYS A 79 9.42 -4.09 4.03
CA LYS A 79 10.14 -4.82 2.99
C LYS A 79 9.78 -6.30 3.09
N ASP A 80 8.81 -6.74 2.29
CA ASP A 80 8.24 -8.07 2.37
C ASP A 80 8.71 -8.99 1.23
N SER A 81 9.97 -9.41 1.29
CA SER A 81 10.56 -10.33 0.30
C SER A 81 9.90 -11.72 0.29
N LYS A 82 9.24 -12.12 1.39
CA LYS A 82 8.55 -13.41 1.50
C LYS A 82 7.06 -13.31 1.18
N LYS A 83 6.53 -12.10 0.96
CA LYS A 83 5.12 -11.81 0.68
C LYS A 83 4.20 -12.31 1.80
N HIS A 84 4.69 -12.29 3.03
CA HIS A 84 3.96 -12.75 4.21
C HIS A 84 2.79 -11.81 4.58
N TYR A 85 3.01 -10.50 4.42
CA TYR A 85 2.11 -9.45 4.89
C TYR A 85 1.17 -8.93 3.79
N ILE A 86 1.46 -9.23 2.52
CA ILE A 86 0.69 -8.73 1.38
C ILE A 86 -0.82 -9.02 1.50
N TYR A 87 -1.17 -10.22 1.98
CA TYR A 87 -2.57 -10.58 2.18
C TYR A 87 -3.18 -9.92 3.42
N GLU A 88 -2.42 -9.77 4.51
CA GLU A 88 -2.90 -9.06 5.71
C GLU A 88 -3.25 -7.59 5.43
N PHE A 89 -2.44 -6.94 4.60
CA PHE A 89 -2.74 -5.59 4.10
C PHE A 89 -3.94 -5.58 3.15
N TYR A 90 -4.10 -6.60 2.31
CA TYR A 90 -5.25 -6.74 1.43
C TYR A 90 -6.57 -6.83 2.21
N LEU A 91 -6.62 -7.65 3.26
CA LEU A 91 -7.81 -7.79 4.12
C LEU A 91 -8.26 -6.47 4.75
N ARG A 92 -7.31 -5.54 4.98
CA ARG A 92 -7.55 -4.21 5.57
C ARG A 92 -7.64 -3.10 4.54
N SER A 93 -7.59 -3.42 3.24
CA SER A 93 -7.60 -2.43 2.16
C SER A 93 -8.90 -1.62 2.08
N THR A 94 -10.02 -2.17 2.56
CA THR A 94 -11.31 -1.48 2.62
C THR A 94 -11.41 -0.49 3.79
N THR A 95 -10.59 -0.67 4.82
CA THR A 95 -10.53 0.20 6.01
C THR A 95 -9.35 1.17 5.97
N MET A 96 -8.38 0.96 5.08
CA MET A 96 -7.15 1.75 4.95
C MET A 96 -7.00 2.40 3.56
N ASP A 97 -6.98 3.73 3.52
CA ASP A 97 -7.07 4.52 2.26
C ASP A 97 -5.75 4.73 1.49
N PHE A 98 -4.64 4.15 1.92
CA PHE A 98 -3.32 4.52 1.39
C PHE A 98 -2.37 3.32 1.27
N LEU A 99 -2.81 2.26 0.58
CA LEU A 99 -2.04 1.04 0.39
C LEU A 99 -1.46 0.95 -1.04
N VAL A 100 -0.14 0.81 -1.14
CA VAL A 100 0.60 0.65 -2.40
C VAL A 100 1.62 -0.48 -2.29
N PHE A 101 1.65 -1.35 -3.29
CA PHE A 101 2.72 -2.34 -3.47
C PHE A 101 3.67 -1.89 -4.58
N SER A 102 4.96 -2.15 -4.42
CA SER A 102 5.98 -1.81 -5.42
C SER A 102 7.19 -2.71 -5.29
N GLU A 103 7.84 -3.03 -6.41
CA GLU A 103 9.15 -3.71 -6.43
C GLU A 103 10.31 -2.74 -6.11
N PHE A 104 10.07 -1.43 -6.19
CA PHE A 104 11.08 -0.39 -5.97
C PHE A 104 10.97 0.23 -4.59
N ASP A 105 12.12 0.47 -3.97
CA ASP A 105 12.22 1.26 -2.74
C ASP A 105 12.03 2.75 -3.02
N VAL A 106 10.93 3.31 -2.53
CA VAL A 106 10.57 4.74 -2.61
C VAL A 106 10.65 5.49 -1.28
N SER A 107 11.21 4.86 -0.23
CA SER A 107 11.27 5.40 1.13
C SER A 107 11.80 6.83 1.20
N GLN A 108 12.82 7.16 0.41
CA GLN A 108 13.41 8.50 0.32
C GLN A 108 12.40 9.60 -0.08
N TYR A 109 11.38 9.27 -0.88
CA TYR A 109 10.39 10.23 -1.35
C TYR A 109 9.26 10.45 -0.33
N LEU A 110 9.02 9.47 0.55
CA LEU A 110 7.93 9.50 1.53
C LEU A 110 8.17 10.50 2.66
N ASN A 111 9.42 10.86 2.94
CA ASN A 111 9.76 11.93 3.89
C ASN A 111 9.12 13.29 3.55
N LYS A 112 8.71 13.50 2.29
CA LYS A 112 8.07 14.74 1.83
C LYS A 112 6.55 14.76 2.07
N ILE A 113 5.96 13.60 2.37
CA ILE A 113 4.52 13.46 2.66
C ILE A 113 4.21 14.09 4.01
N ASN A 114 3.11 14.85 4.06
CA ASN A 114 2.62 15.50 5.27
C ASN A 114 1.09 15.60 5.26
N LYS A 115 0.50 16.11 6.35
CA LYS A 115 -0.97 16.24 6.49
C LYS A 115 -1.69 16.98 5.36
N LYS A 116 -1.01 17.84 4.60
CA LYS A 116 -1.59 18.60 3.48
C LYS A 116 -1.47 17.86 2.14
N ASN A 117 -0.56 16.89 2.05
CA ASN A 117 -0.31 16.09 0.86
C ASN A 117 -0.04 14.64 1.28
N ILE A 118 -1.09 13.97 1.76
CA ILE A 118 -1.04 12.61 2.32
C ILE A 118 -1.02 11.52 1.24
N ASP A 119 -1.39 11.88 0.02
CA ASP A 119 -1.63 10.95 -1.08
C ASP A 119 -0.33 10.26 -1.53
N ILE A 120 -0.13 9.04 -1.05
CA ILE A 120 1.05 8.22 -1.36
C ILE A 120 1.07 7.89 -2.86
N TYR A 121 -0.09 7.67 -3.49
CA TYR A 121 -0.18 7.30 -4.91
C TYR A 121 0.47 8.34 -5.81
N LYS A 122 0.30 9.63 -5.49
CA LYS A 122 0.96 10.73 -6.23
C LYS A 122 2.47 10.67 -6.22
N VAL A 123 3.09 10.09 -5.17
CA VAL A 123 4.54 9.92 -5.14
C VAL A 123 4.97 8.95 -6.24
N PHE A 124 4.25 7.85 -6.43
CA PHE A 124 4.55 6.89 -7.48
C PHE A 124 4.27 7.45 -8.87
N GLU A 125 3.12 8.10 -9.05
CA GLU A 125 2.75 8.68 -10.35
C GLU A 125 3.72 9.80 -10.79
N SER A 126 4.09 10.70 -9.88
CA SER A 126 4.99 11.82 -10.21
C SER A 126 6.41 11.38 -10.54
N ASN A 127 6.86 10.27 -9.96
CA ASN A 127 8.19 9.71 -10.22
C ASN A 127 8.18 8.61 -11.29
N LYS A 128 7.04 8.32 -11.91
CA LYS A 128 6.86 7.25 -12.91
C LYS A 128 7.34 5.89 -12.42
N ILE A 129 7.00 5.55 -11.17
CA ILE A 129 7.40 4.30 -10.53
C ILE A 129 6.28 3.29 -10.70
N PRO A 130 6.57 2.11 -11.30
CA PRO A 130 5.58 1.04 -11.42
C PRO A 130 5.08 0.60 -10.04
N HIS A 131 3.77 0.45 -9.90
CA HIS A 131 3.14 0.13 -8.61
C HIS A 131 1.79 -0.57 -8.81
N ILE A 132 1.36 -1.27 -7.76
CA ILE A 132 0.04 -1.89 -7.66
C ILE A 132 -0.72 -1.23 -6.52
N THR A 133 -1.99 -0.90 -6.75
CA THR A 133 -2.92 -0.45 -5.71
C THR A 133 -4.13 -1.37 -5.68
N ILE A 134 -4.91 -1.30 -4.61
CA ILE A 134 -6.18 -2.03 -4.50
C ILE A 134 -7.32 -1.05 -4.77
N GLY A 135 -8.36 -1.52 -5.47
CA GLY A 135 -9.61 -0.78 -5.67
C GLY A 135 -10.26 -0.38 -4.36
N SER A 136 -11.13 0.63 -4.38
CA SER A 136 -11.73 1.23 -3.17
C SER A 136 -12.56 0.26 -2.32
N ASP A 137 -13.01 -0.85 -2.90
CA ASP A 137 -13.82 -1.88 -2.28
C ASP A 137 -13.09 -3.23 -2.13
N GLY A 138 -11.79 -3.28 -2.45
CA GLY A 138 -11.00 -4.50 -2.37
C GLY A 138 -11.24 -5.52 -3.49
N GLN A 139 -12.06 -5.20 -4.50
CA GLN A 139 -12.50 -6.17 -5.51
C GLN A 139 -11.58 -6.27 -6.73
N TRP A 140 -10.61 -5.36 -6.88
CA TRP A 140 -9.64 -5.44 -7.98
C TRP A 140 -8.29 -4.85 -7.59
N LEU A 141 -7.28 -5.20 -8.40
CA LEU A 141 -5.96 -4.58 -8.38
C LEU A 141 -5.81 -3.61 -9.55
N ASN A 142 -5.26 -2.43 -9.28
CA ASN A 142 -4.82 -1.50 -10.32
C ASN A 142 -3.31 -1.69 -10.52
N ILE A 143 -2.91 -2.13 -11.70
CA ILE A 143 -1.52 -2.30 -12.11
C ILE A 143 -1.12 -1.07 -12.94
N VAL A 144 -0.12 -0.32 -12.48
CA VAL A 144 0.37 0.87 -13.16
C VAL A 144 1.83 0.67 -13.55
N ASP A 145 2.09 0.66 -14.86
CA ASP A 145 3.43 0.55 -15.45
C ASP A 145 3.78 1.82 -16.25
N TYR A 146 5.08 2.09 -16.44
CA TYR A 146 5.60 3.26 -17.17
C TYR A 146 6.61 2.88 -18.26
#